data_AF-A0A3D9HCQ2-F1
#
_entry.id   AF-A0A3D9HCQ2-F1
#
_cell.length_a   1.000
_cell.length_b   1.000
_cell.length_c   1.000
_cell.angle_alpha   90.00
_cell.angle_beta   90.00
_cell.angle_gamma   90.00
#
_symmetry.space_group_name_H-M   'P 1'
#
loop_
_entity.id
_entity.type
_entity.pdbx_description
1 polymer ?
#
loop_
_entity_poly.entity_id
_entity_poly.type
_entity_poly.pdbx_seq_one_letter_code
_entity_poly.pdbx_strand_id
1 'polypeptide(L)'
;MRIIYLLIFLCCLSCNNERVLLLPEIENAKTTEVLDVSPGYIFYDETQPDSTLLNRKNLIITTNWLVNVDKRLTLKQAIPHIKFLQDKKRNAEMHKNENAKNYFTCNDTSIKNLGFLEFTDVYYEMVNSHKDSINLHALQLKPIDDAVISELPIPATYLVIDNGNKADFENLIIPILQYQKAIYTAMPDKNIITSGFSLNIYFDGHLSFQDYISMKSTLEKLNTEKLKITSNEFIY
;
A
#
# COMPACT_ATOMS: atom_id res chain seq x y z
N MET A 1 8.42 -57.64 -10.94
CA MET A 1 9.44 -57.01 -10.06
C MET A 1 9.97 -55.69 -10.62
N ARG A 2 10.50 -55.63 -11.86
CA ARG A 2 11.14 -54.42 -12.44
C ARG A 2 10.23 -53.17 -12.55
N ILE A 3 8.93 -53.35 -12.82
CA ILE A 3 7.93 -52.27 -12.91
C ILE A 3 7.55 -51.68 -11.54
N ILE A 4 7.59 -52.51 -10.49
CA ILE A 4 7.24 -52.08 -9.12
C ILE A 4 8.30 -51.10 -8.59
N TYR A 5 9.58 -51.38 -8.85
CA TYR A 5 10.67 -50.45 -8.51
C TYR A 5 10.59 -49.11 -9.26
N LEU A 6 10.09 -49.12 -10.51
CA LEU A 6 9.87 -47.89 -11.29
C LEU A 6 8.72 -47.05 -10.71
N LEU A 7 7.63 -47.70 -10.29
CA LEU A 7 6.48 -47.05 -9.63
C LEU A 7 6.86 -46.46 -8.26
N ILE A 8 7.68 -47.17 -7.48
CA ILE A 8 8.20 -46.67 -6.20
C ILE A 8 9.12 -45.45 -6.43
N PHE A 9 9.97 -45.48 -7.47
CA PHE A 9 10.84 -44.35 -7.82
C PHE A 9 10.05 -43.11 -8.26
N LEU A 10 8.96 -43.28 -9.02
CA LEU A 10 8.07 -42.18 -9.42
C LEU A 10 7.32 -41.55 -8.23
N CYS A 11 6.95 -42.33 -7.22
CA CYS A 11 6.31 -41.81 -6.01
C CYS A 11 7.27 -40.97 -5.13
N CYS A 12 8.59 -41.18 -5.24
CA CYS A 12 9.59 -40.41 -4.49
C CYS A 12 9.95 -39.05 -5.13
N LEU A 13 9.43 -38.74 -6.33
CA LEU A 13 9.72 -37.50 -7.05
C LEU A 13 8.70 -36.38 -6.79
N SER A 14 7.76 -36.55 -5.85
CA SER A 14 6.91 -35.44 -5.40
C SER A 14 7.71 -34.50 -4.49
N CYS A 15 8.61 -33.72 -5.10
CA CYS A 15 9.20 -32.57 -4.45
C CYS A 15 8.07 -31.56 -4.24
N ASN A 16 7.58 -31.49 -3.01
CA ASN A 16 6.50 -30.59 -2.65
C ASN A 16 7.10 -29.18 -2.65
N ASN A 17 6.81 -28.38 -3.68
CA ASN A 17 7.20 -26.97 -3.74
C ASN A 17 6.31 -26.15 -2.78
N GLU A 18 6.23 -26.57 -1.52
CA GLU A 18 5.54 -25.84 -0.46
C GLU A 18 6.29 -24.54 -0.23
N ARG A 19 5.64 -23.44 -0.61
CA ARG A 19 6.13 -22.09 -0.36
C ARG A 19 5.45 -21.55 0.89
N VAL A 20 6.26 -21.10 1.85
CA VAL A 20 5.77 -20.43 3.06
C VAL A 20 5.58 -18.95 2.74
N LEU A 21 4.38 -18.43 3.03
CA LEU A 21 4.07 -17.01 2.96
C LEU A 21 3.90 -16.46 4.37
N LEU A 22 4.71 -15.47 4.73
CA LEU A 22 4.61 -14.80 6.03
C LEU A 22 3.76 -13.54 5.89
N LEU A 23 2.53 -13.56 6.40
CA LEU A 23 1.65 -12.40 6.36
C LEU A 23 2.17 -11.27 7.26
N PRO A 24 1.98 -9.99 6.86
CA PRO A 24 2.24 -8.86 7.73
C PRO A 24 1.28 -8.88 8.92
N GLU A 25 1.75 -8.40 10.06
CA GLU A 25 0.97 -8.30 11.29
C GLU A 25 0.31 -6.93 11.41
N ILE A 26 -0.90 -6.91 11.95
CA ILE A 26 -1.68 -5.71 12.30
C ILE A 26 -2.40 -5.95 13.63
N GLU A 27 -2.87 -4.90 14.28
CA GLU A 27 -3.79 -4.99 15.41
C GLU A 27 -5.08 -4.23 15.12
N ASN A 28 -6.21 -4.81 15.50
CA ASN A 28 -7.53 -4.17 15.44
C ASN A 28 -7.90 -3.74 14.02
N ALA A 29 -7.78 -4.67 13.07
CA ALA A 29 -8.22 -4.46 11.70
C ALA A 29 -9.71 -4.11 11.67
N LYS A 30 -10.07 -3.06 10.91
CA LYS A 30 -11.45 -2.61 10.76
C LYS A 30 -12.34 -3.66 10.07
N THR A 31 -11.75 -4.44 9.18
CA THR A 31 -12.45 -5.49 8.42
C THR A 31 -11.84 -6.84 8.78
N THR A 32 -12.68 -7.75 9.25
CA THR A 32 -12.28 -9.10 9.70
C THR A 32 -12.95 -10.21 8.87
N GLU A 33 -13.86 -9.86 7.97
CA GLU A 33 -14.53 -10.78 7.06
C GLU A 33 -14.73 -10.10 5.69
N VAL A 34 -14.43 -10.85 4.62
CA VAL A 34 -14.69 -10.45 3.24
C VAL A 34 -15.26 -11.65 2.51
N LEU A 35 -16.42 -11.47 1.88
CA LEU A 35 -17.12 -12.51 1.11
C LEU A 35 -16.83 -12.39 -0.38
N ASP A 36 -17.13 -13.43 -1.15
CA ASP A 36 -16.90 -13.50 -2.60
C ASP A 36 -15.47 -13.09 -2.97
N VAL A 37 -14.51 -13.93 -2.57
CA VAL A 37 -13.08 -13.61 -2.61
C VAL A 37 -12.31 -14.49 -3.58
N SER A 38 -11.29 -13.90 -4.21
CA SER A 38 -10.26 -14.62 -4.95
C SER A 38 -8.86 -14.25 -4.43
N PRO A 39 -8.01 -15.21 -4.03
CA PRO A 39 -6.71 -14.90 -3.48
C PRO A 39 -5.63 -14.73 -4.56
N GLY A 40 -4.80 -13.71 -4.39
CA GLY A 40 -3.52 -13.54 -5.06
C GLY A 40 -2.38 -13.61 -4.04
N TYR A 41 -1.20 -14.06 -4.47
CA TYR A 41 -0.05 -14.23 -3.59
C TYR A 41 1.20 -13.60 -4.18
N ILE A 42 1.98 -12.91 -3.36
CA ILE A 42 3.29 -12.37 -3.69
C ILE A 42 4.27 -12.95 -2.67
N PHE A 43 5.08 -13.91 -3.09
CA PHE A 43 6.01 -14.63 -2.22
C PHE A 43 7.39 -13.97 -2.24
N TYR A 44 8.06 -13.99 -1.08
CA TYR A 44 9.50 -13.85 -1.02
C TYR A 44 10.15 -15.20 -1.38
N ASP A 45 10.86 -15.23 -2.50
CA ASP A 45 11.45 -16.43 -3.08
C ASP A 45 12.84 -16.12 -3.63
N GLU A 46 13.89 -16.40 -2.85
CA GLU A 46 15.30 -16.13 -3.18
C GLU A 46 15.81 -16.85 -4.43
N THR A 47 15.03 -17.80 -4.97
CA THR A 47 15.35 -18.44 -6.26
C THR A 47 15.03 -17.55 -7.46
N GLN A 48 14.23 -16.49 -7.27
CA GLN A 48 13.89 -15.53 -8.32
C GLN A 48 14.92 -14.39 -8.40
N PRO A 49 15.12 -13.79 -9.59
CA PRO A 49 16.13 -12.73 -9.78
C PRO A 49 15.99 -11.51 -8.87
N ASP A 50 14.77 -11.16 -8.50
CA ASP A 50 14.41 -10.05 -7.60
C ASP A 50 13.88 -10.57 -6.24
N SER A 51 14.14 -11.83 -5.91
CA SER A 51 13.61 -12.53 -4.75
C SER A 51 12.08 -12.50 -4.60
N THR A 52 11.34 -12.29 -5.70
CA THR A 52 9.88 -12.06 -5.65
C THR A 52 9.13 -12.94 -6.63
N LEU A 53 7.98 -13.48 -6.22
CA LEU A 53 7.14 -14.30 -7.10
C LEU A 53 5.65 -14.00 -6.96
N LEU A 54 5.04 -13.55 -8.05
CA LEU A 54 3.59 -13.36 -8.15
C LEU A 54 2.86 -14.63 -8.60
N ASN A 55 1.98 -15.17 -7.75
CA ASN A 55 0.98 -16.16 -8.12
C ASN A 55 -0.43 -15.54 -8.16
N ARG A 56 -0.98 -15.47 -9.38
CA ARG A 56 -2.28 -14.84 -9.67
C ARG A 56 -3.29 -15.79 -10.34
N LYS A 57 -3.04 -17.10 -10.32
CA LYS A 57 -3.82 -18.08 -11.10
C LYS A 57 -5.29 -18.17 -10.68
N ASN A 58 -5.58 -17.87 -9.42
CA ASN A 58 -6.92 -18.01 -8.83
C ASN A 58 -7.72 -16.69 -8.82
N LEU A 59 -7.19 -15.60 -9.38
CA LEU A 59 -7.88 -14.30 -9.38
C LEU A 59 -9.05 -14.28 -10.36
N ILE A 60 -10.22 -13.86 -9.88
CA ILE A 60 -11.44 -13.68 -10.67
C ILE A 60 -11.80 -12.19 -10.64
N ILE A 61 -11.94 -11.55 -11.80
CA ILE A 61 -12.06 -10.08 -11.90
C ILE A 61 -13.29 -9.52 -11.15
N THR A 62 -14.40 -10.27 -11.12
CA THR A 62 -15.67 -9.87 -10.51
C THR A 62 -15.71 -9.95 -8.99
N THR A 63 -14.75 -10.62 -8.36
CA THR A 63 -14.75 -10.92 -6.91
C THR A 63 -13.86 -9.94 -6.15
N ASN A 64 -14.01 -9.87 -4.83
CA ASN A 64 -13.06 -9.19 -3.96
C ASN A 64 -11.69 -9.87 -4.07
N TRP A 65 -10.61 -9.09 -4.12
CA TRP A 65 -9.25 -9.66 -4.18
C TRP A 65 -8.60 -9.61 -2.82
N LEU A 66 -8.18 -10.77 -2.33
CA LEU A 66 -7.32 -10.89 -1.15
C LEU A 66 -5.88 -11.02 -1.63
N VAL A 67 -5.12 -9.93 -1.55
CA VAL A 67 -3.73 -9.88 -1.97
C VAL A 67 -2.87 -10.19 -0.76
N ASN A 68 -2.32 -11.41 -0.75
CA ASN A 68 -1.45 -11.92 0.30
C ASN A 68 0.00 -11.62 -0.09
N VAL A 69 0.64 -10.72 0.65
CA VAL A 69 2.01 -10.27 0.35
C VAL A 69 2.91 -10.76 1.47
N ASP A 70 4.04 -11.36 1.13
CA ASP A 70 5.02 -11.75 2.13
C ASP A 70 5.65 -10.52 2.79
N LYS A 71 5.61 -10.46 4.12
CA LYS A 71 6.03 -9.31 4.92
C LYS A 71 7.51 -8.95 4.77
N ARG A 72 8.33 -9.90 4.30
CA ARG A 72 9.77 -9.73 4.07
C ARG A 72 10.11 -8.96 2.81
N LEU A 73 9.17 -8.86 1.87
CA LEU A 73 9.39 -8.11 0.63
C LEU A 73 9.57 -6.63 0.93
N THR A 74 10.46 -5.97 0.21
CA THR A 74 10.54 -4.51 0.20
C THR A 74 9.40 -3.93 -0.66
N LEU A 75 9.11 -2.64 -0.51
CA LEU A 75 8.15 -1.96 -1.37
C LEU A 75 8.58 -1.95 -2.84
N LYS A 76 9.88 -1.81 -3.13
CA LYS A 76 10.45 -1.94 -4.49
C LYS A 76 10.14 -3.29 -5.13
N GLN A 77 10.01 -4.34 -4.34
CA GLN A 77 9.65 -5.69 -4.80
C GLN A 77 8.12 -5.88 -4.89
N ALA A 78 7.37 -5.49 -3.87
CA ALA A 78 5.95 -5.78 -3.77
C ALA A 78 5.07 -4.85 -4.64
N ILE A 79 5.34 -3.54 -4.63
CA ILE A 79 4.46 -2.54 -5.26
C ILE A 79 4.31 -2.72 -6.77
N PRO A 80 5.36 -3.06 -7.56
CA PRO A 80 5.20 -3.29 -8.99
C PRO A 80 4.18 -4.40 -9.31
N HIS A 81 4.17 -5.48 -8.53
CA HIS A 81 3.19 -6.56 -8.67
C HIS A 81 1.79 -6.13 -8.24
N ILE A 82 1.67 -5.38 -7.14
CA ILE A 82 0.38 -4.86 -6.65
C ILE A 82 -0.24 -3.92 -7.69
N LYS A 83 0.55 -2.97 -8.21
CA LYS A 83 0.15 -2.05 -9.27
C LYS A 83 -0.31 -2.82 -10.52
N PHE A 84 0.48 -3.79 -10.96
CA PHE A 84 0.11 -4.66 -12.08
C PHE A 84 -1.25 -5.35 -11.88
N LEU A 85 -1.52 -5.86 -10.67
CA LEU A 85 -2.82 -6.46 -10.35
C LEU A 85 -3.94 -5.42 -10.42
N GLN A 86 -3.79 -4.28 -9.74
CA GLN A 86 -4.80 -3.21 -9.75
C GLN A 86 -5.12 -2.74 -11.17
N ASP A 87 -4.10 -2.49 -12.00
CA ASP A 87 -4.26 -2.05 -13.38
C ASP A 87 -5.01 -3.10 -14.21
N LYS A 88 -4.69 -4.39 -14.02
CA LYS A 88 -5.42 -5.48 -14.68
C LYS A 88 -6.91 -5.50 -14.29
N LYS A 89 -7.25 -5.22 -13.03
CA LYS A 89 -8.65 -5.18 -12.57
C LYS A 89 -9.37 -3.93 -13.09
N ARG A 90 -8.73 -2.77 -12.97
CA ARG A 90 -9.30 -1.46 -13.36
C ARG A 90 -9.57 -1.39 -14.86
N ASN A 91 -8.66 -1.94 -15.66
CA ASN A 91 -8.73 -1.92 -17.13
C ASN A 91 -9.53 -3.09 -17.71
N ALA A 92 -10.24 -3.89 -16.90
CA ALA A 92 -11.07 -4.96 -17.41
C ALA A 92 -12.33 -4.40 -18.11
N GLU A 93 -12.46 -4.62 -19.42
CA GLU A 93 -13.57 -4.09 -20.22
C GLU A 93 -14.86 -4.92 -20.09
N MET A 94 -14.76 -6.20 -19.75
CA MET A 94 -15.89 -7.14 -19.69
C MET A 94 -16.00 -7.77 -18.31
N HIS A 95 -17.23 -7.94 -17.82
CA HIS A 95 -17.52 -8.51 -16.49
C HIS A 95 -16.80 -7.79 -15.34
N LYS A 96 -16.80 -6.45 -15.38
CA LYS A 96 -16.30 -5.64 -14.26
C LYS A 96 -17.37 -5.55 -13.17
N ASN A 97 -16.95 -5.70 -11.92
CA ASN A 97 -17.77 -5.43 -10.75
C ASN A 97 -17.18 -4.21 -10.04
N GLU A 98 -17.80 -3.05 -10.17
CA GLU A 98 -17.32 -1.81 -9.54
C GLU A 98 -17.38 -1.86 -8.01
N ASN A 99 -18.19 -2.76 -7.44
CA ASN A 99 -18.26 -2.96 -5.99
C ASN A 99 -17.17 -3.90 -5.46
N ALA A 100 -16.45 -4.60 -6.34
CA ALA A 100 -15.42 -5.54 -5.94
C ALA A 100 -14.16 -4.80 -5.50
N LYS A 101 -13.78 -4.98 -4.24
CA LYS A 101 -12.67 -4.30 -3.58
C LYS A 101 -11.40 -5.13 -3.58
N ASN A 102 -10.29 -4.48 -3.22
CA ASN A 102 -9.00 -5.12 -3.04
C ASN A 102 -8.54 -4.93 -1.60
N TYR A 103 -8.09 -6.02 -0.97
CA TYR A 103 -7.65 -6.04 0.42
C TYR A 103 -6.27 -6.67 0.53
N PHE A 104 -5.41 -6.10 1.36
CA PHE A 104 -4.25 -6.82 1.87
C PHE A 104 -4.71 -7.74 2.98
N THR A 105 -4.30 -9.01 2.92
CA THR A 105 -4.49 -9.95 4.02
C THR A 105 -3.38 -9.74 5.04
N CYS A 106 -3.74 -9.59 6.31
CA CYS A 106 -2.82 -9.45 7.43
C CYS A 106 -3.15 -10.48 8.51
N ASN A 107 -2.17 -10.83 9.34
CA ASN A 107 -2.39 -11.52 10.61
C ASN A 107 -2.79 -10.50 11.67
N ASP A 108 -4.07 -10.43 12.03
CA ASP A 108 -4.54 -9.57 13.11
C ASP A 108 -4.28 -10.24 14.46
N THR A 109 -3.26 -9.74 15.15
CA THR A 109 -2.78 -10.33 16.39
C THR A 109 -3.72 -10.05 17.56
N SER A 110 -4.59 -9.04 17.48
CA SER A 110 -5.53 -8.72 18.56
C SER A 110 -6.69 -9.71 18.64
N ILE A 111 -7.09 -10.29 17.51
CA ILE A 111 -8.14 -11.32 17.41
C ILE A 111 -7.61 -12.71 17.07
N LYS A 112 -6.30 -12.87 16.85
CA LYS A 112 -5.64 -14.12 16.44
C LYS A 112 -6.26 -14.74 15.19
N ASN A 113 -6.63 -13.90 14.23
CA ASN A 113 -7.28 -14.28 12.99
C ASN A 113 -6.85 -13.33 11.86
N LEU A 114 -7.36 -13.51 10.65
CA LEU A 114 -7.09 -12.61 9.55
C LEU A 114 -7.76 -11.25 9.74
N GLY A 115 -7.00 -10.21 9.42
CA GLY A 115 -7.49 -8.84 9.25
C GLY A 115 -7.28 -8.40 7.81
N PHE A 116 -8.15 -7.52 7.33
CA PHE A 116 -8.16 -7.07 5.94
C PHE A 116 -8.03 -5.54 5.88
N LEU A 117 -7.01 -5.08 5.15
CA LEU A 117 -6.75 -3.66 4.94
C LEU A 117 -7.11 -3.29 3.50
N GLU A 118 -8.12 -2.44 3.32
CA GLU A 118 -8.59 -2.07 1.98
C GLU A 118 -7.60 -1.15 1.26
N PHE A 119 -7.36 -1.39 -0.04
CA PHE A 119 -6.50 -0.53 -0.86
C PHE A 119 -7.03 -0.32 -2.29
N THR A 120 -8.34 -0.49 -2.51
CA THR A 120 -8.98 -0.39 -3.84
C THR A 120 -8.62 0.90 -4.58
N ASP A 121 -8.71 2.03 -3.87
CA ASP A 121 -8.52 3.38 -4.42
C ASP A 121 -7.13 3.96 -4.13
N VAL A 122 -6.15 3.10 -3.84
CA VAL A 122 -4.74 3.52 -3.73
C VAL A 122 -4.10 3.45 -5.11
N TYR A 123 -3.39 4.51 -5.50
CA TYR A 123 -2.67 4.62 -6.77
C TYR A 123 -1.18 4.75 -6.49
N TYR A 124 -0.43 3.73 -6.88
CA TYR A 124 1.02 3.70 -6.70
C TYR A 124 1.76 4.38 -7.86
N GLU A 125 2.69 5.25 -7.51
CA GLU A 125 3.61 5.91 -8.44
C GLU A 125 5.06 5.69 -8.01
N MET A 126 5.87 5.10 -8.89
CA MET A 126 7.30 4.97 -8.66
C MET A 126 7.97 6.26 -9.09
N VAL A 127 8.60 6.97 -8.17
CA VAL A 127 9.27 8.26 -8.41
C VAL A 127 10.78 8.10 -8.25
N ASN A 128 11.55 8.92 -8.96
CA ASN A 128 13.00 8.96 -8.82
C ASN A 128 13.37 10.14 -7.93
N SER A 129 13.79 9.86 -6.69
CA SER A 129 14.14 10.88 -5.69
C SER A 129 15.18 11.91 -6.16
N HIS A 130 16.05 11.61 -7.13
CA HIS A 130 17.03 12.55 -7.69
C HIS A 130 16.52 13.40 -8.85
N LYS A 131 15.50 12.92 -9.59
CA LYS A 131 14.91 13.64 -10.73
C LYS A 131 13.65 14.42 -10.34
N ASP A 132 12.92 13.87 -9.37
CA ASP A 132 11.69 14.43 -8.79
C ASP A 132 11.96 15.29 -7.54
N SER A 133 13.21 15.40 -7.06
CA SER A 133 13.60 16.43 -6.08
C SER A 133 13.38 17.85 -6.59
N ILE A 134 13.34 18.04 -7.92
CA ILE A 134 12.91 19.29 -8.56
C ILE A 134 11.39 19.51 -8.40
N ASN A 135 10.60 18.47 -8.12
CA ASN A 135 9.16 18.54 -7.82
C ASN A 135 8.83 18.45 -6.31
N LEU A 136 9.69 17.86 -5.48
CA LEU A 136 9.53 17.84 -4.01
C LEU A 136 9.74 19.22 -3.36
N HIS A 137 10.39 20.15 -4.07
CA HIS A 137 10.48 21.57 -3.69
C HIS A 137 9.31 22.44 -4.16
N ALA A 138 8.33 21.90 -4.90
CA ALA A 138 7.25 22.69 -5.48
C ALA A 138 5.97 22.69 -4.61
N LEU A 139 6.10 23.08 -3.34
CA LEU A 139 5.08 23.89 -2.68
C LEU A 139 5.17 25.33 -3.20
N GLN A 140 5.13 25.51 -4.51
CA GLN A 140 4.65 26.75 -5.08
C GLN A 140 3.19 26.50 -5.40
N LEU A 141 2.33 27.01 -4.51
CA LEU A 141 0.93 27.27 -4.80
C LEU A 141 0.87 27.87 -6.21
N LYS A 142 0.50 27.07 -7.22
CA LYS A 142 0.08 27.65 -8.49
C LYS A 142 -1.14 28.50 -8.14
N PRO A 143 -1.16 29.80 -8.44
CA PRO A 143 -2.42 30.52 -8.50
C PRO A 143 -3.32 29.70 -9.41
N ILE A 144 -4.48 29.30 -8.90
CA ILE A 144 -5.52 28.71 -9.72
C ILE A 144 -5.99 29.84 -10.62
N ASP A 145 -5.42 29.92 -11.82
CA ASP A 145 -6.00 30.70 -12.90
C ASP A 145 -7.32 30.02 -13.28
N ASP A 146 -8.40 30.75 -12.99
CA ASP A 146 -9.74 30.72 -13.58
C ASP A 146 -10.40 29.36 -13.80
N ALA A 147 -10.98 28.82 -12.72
CA ALA A 147 -12.31 28.21 -12.76
C ALA A 147 -12.90 28.15 -11.33
N VAL A 148 -13.69 29.16 -10.96
CA VAL A 148 -14.51 29.11 -9.74
C VAL A 148 -15.64 28.11 -9.95
N ILE A 149 -15.68 27.05 -9.14
CA ILE A 149 -16.94 26.51 -8.63
C ILE A 149 -16.68 26.05 -7.19
N SER A 150 -17.17 26.83 -6.22
CA SER A 150 -17.53 26.46 -4.83
C SER A 150 -16.55 25.61 -3.98
N GLU A 151 -16.41 26.05 -2.72
CA GLU A 151 -15.68 25.42 -1.60
C GLU A 151 -14.19 25.79 -1.53
N LEU A 152 -13.78 26.24 -0.35
CA LEU A 152 -12.46 26.80 -0.04
C LEU A 152 -11.32 25.87 -0.48
N PRO A 153 -10.17 26.41 -0.94
CA PRO A 153 -9.03 25.58 -1.33
C PRO A 153 -8.51 24.74 -0.16
N ILE A 154 -8.17 23.48 -0.45
CA ILE A 154 -7.52 22.54 0.48
C ILE A 154 -6.01 22.58 0.19
N PRO A 155 -5.15 23.13 1.06
CA PRO A 155 -3.71 23.07 0.85
C PRO A 155 -3.22 21.61 0.83
N ALA A 156 -2.34 21.31 -0.11
CA ALA A 156 -1.65 20.03 -0.16
C ALA A 156 -0.34 20.11 0.61
N THR A 157 -0.03 19.06 1.36
CA THR A 157 1.27 18.83 2.01
C THR A 157 1.71 17.38 1.73
N TYR A 158 2.93 17.02 2.11
CA TYR A 158 3.45 15.66 1.95
C TYR A 158 4.11 15.14 3.23
N LEU A 159 4.16 13.82 3.36
CA LEU A 159 4.87 13.08 4.40
C LEU A 159 5.84 12.12 3.72
N VAL A 160 7.12 12.21 4.08
CA VAL A 160 8.15 11.26 3.65
C VAL A 160 8.41 10.28 4.77
N ILE A 161 8.35 8.98 4.46
CA ILE A 161 8.73 7.93 5.39
C ILE A 161 9.90 7.13 4.84
N ASP A 162 10.99 7.17 5.58
CA ASP A 162 12.28 6.54 5.26
C ASP A 162 12.59 5.40 6.26
N ASN A 163 13.40 4.43 5.82
CA ASN A 163 13.83 3.23 6.57
C ASN A 163 14.80 3.54 7.74
N GLY A 164 15.26 4.77 7.91
CA GLY A 164 16.07 5.14 9.07
C GLY A 164 16.34 6.63 9.21
N ASN A 165 15.63 7.28 10.14
CA ASN A 165 15.86 8.63 10.67
C ASN A 165 16.50 9.62 9.70
N LYS A 166 15.69 10.17 8.80
CA LYS A 166 15.71 11.57 8.36
C LYS A 166 14.45 11.84 7.56
N ALA A 167 13.41 12.28 8.26
CA ALA A 167 12.43 13.15 7.62
C ALA A 167 13.13 14.49 7.38
N ASP A 168 13.88 14.60 6.28
CA ASP A 168 14.44 15.88 5.85
C ASP A 168 13.30 16.72 5.28
N PHE A 169 12.59 17.39 6.18
CA PHE A 169 12.05 18.72 5.95
C PHE A 169 12.33 19.52 7.22
N GLU A 170 13.49 20.17 7.26
CA GLU A 170 13.94 21.08 8.31
C GLU A 170 13.34 20.79 9.72
N ASN A 171 13.75 19.65 10.29
CA ASN A 171 13.70 19.33 11.72
C ASN A 171 12.34 19.32 12.44
N LEU A 172 11.42 18.44 12.05
CA LEU A 172 10.35 18.00 12.94
C LEU A 172 10.16 16.48 12.90
N ILE A 173 10.97 15.74 13.68
CA ILE A 173 10.69 14.33 14.01
C ILE A 173 9.58 14.34 15.03
N ILE A 174 8.34 14.37 14.56
CA ILE A 174 7.15 14.28 15.40
C ILE A 174 6.51 12.90 15.15
N PRO A 175 6.16 12.14 16.22
CA PRO A 175 5.39 10.92 16.07
C PRO A 175 4.18 11.17 15.15
N ILE A 176 3.87 10.28 14.22
CA ILE A 176 2.82 10.45 13.22
C ILE A 176 1.46 10.89 13.82
N LEU A 177 1.15 10.44 15.05
CA LEU A 177 -0.05 10.84 15.82
C LEU A 177 -0.05 12.30 16.29
N GLN A 178 1.12 12.92 16.41
CA GLN A 178 1.30 14.31 16.77
C GLN A 178 1.37 15.23 15.54
N TYR A 179 1.41 14.67 14.32
CA TYR A 179 1.44 15.42 13.05
C TYR A 179 0.20 16.30 12.87
N GLN A 180 -0.98 15.81 13.29
CA GLN A 180 -2.21 16.62 13.29
C GLN A 180 -2.02 17.91 14.10
N LYS A 181 -1.54 17.79 15.34
CA LYS A 181 -1.30 18.95 16.22
C LYS A 181 -0.26 19.89 15.61
N ALA A 182 0.79 19.36 15.00
CA ALA A 182 1.81 20.14 14.32
C ALA A 182 1.23 20.95 13.15
N ILE A 183 0.42 20.33 12.28
CA ILE A 183 -0.28 21.03 11.19
C ILE A 183 -1.16 22.16 11.73
N TYR A 184 -1.99 21.88 12.74
CA TYR A 184 -2.87 22.90 13.34
C TYR A 184 -2.12 24.03 14.04
N THR A 185 -0.94 23.74 14.61
CA THR A 185 -0.12 24.73 15.34
C THR A 185 0.78 25.55 14.40
N ALA A 186 1.28 24.92 13.33
CA ALA A 186 2.16 25.55 12.35
C ALA A 186 1.40 26.47 11.38
N MET A 187 0.07 26.56 11.47
CA MET A 187 -0.75 27.52 10.72
C MET A 187 -0.29 28.96 10.97
N PRO A 188 0.44 29.61 10.04
CA PRO A 188 0.75 31.02 10.14
C PRO A 188 -0.34 31.80 9.40
N ASP A 189 -0.78 32.88 10.03
CA ASP A 189 -1.67 33.92 9.53
C ASP A 189 -3.16 33.61 9.30
N LYS A 190 -3.95 34.45 9.97
CA LYS A 190 -5.42 34.57 9.97
C LYS A 190 -6.04 34.90 8.59
N ASN A 191 -5.27 34.83 7.51
CA ASN A 191 -5.65 35.29 6.18
C ASN A 191 -5.97 34.15 5.18
N ILE A 192 -5.70 32.88 5.52
CA ILE A 192 -6.05 31.74 4.67
C ILE A 192 -7.24 31.00 5.28
N ILE A 193 -8.41 31.14 4.67
CA ILE A 193 -9.59 30.33 5.00
C ILE A 193 -9.47 29.03 4.20
N THR A 194 -9.26 27.90 4.88
CA THR A 194 -9.15 26.57 4.26
C THR A 194 -10.23 25.65 4.81
N SER A 195 -10.72 24.73 3.98
CA SER A 195 -11.68 23.69 4.38
C SER A 195 -10.99 22.48 5.05
N GLY A 196 -9.69 22.31 4.85
CA GLY A 196 -8.88 21.23 5.41
C GLY A 196 -7.53 21.09 4.68
N PHE A 197 -6.81 20.00 4.94
CA PHE A 197 -5.53 19.67 4.27
C PHE A 197 -5.61 18.33 3.54
N SER A 198 -4.85 18.22 2.45
CA SER A 198 -4.56 16.94 1.81
C SER A 198 -3.11 16.52 2.08
N LEU A 199 -2.90 15.26 2.42
CA LEU A 199 -1.58 14.71 2.72
C LEU A 199 -1.17 13.68 1.66
N ASN A 200 -0.16 14.03 0.86
CA ASN A 200 0.55 13.11 -0.03
C ASN A 200 1.55 12.27 0.75
N ILE A 201 1.76 11.01 0.38
CA ILE A 201 2.64 10.10 1.12
C ILE A 201 3.71 9.54 0.20
N TYR A 202 4.96 9.69 0.63
CA TYR A 202 6.15 9.17 -0.01
C TYR A 202 6.78 8.11 0.88
N PHE A 203 6.96 6.91 0.35
CA PHE A 203 7.61 5.81 1.03
C PHE A 203 8.96 5.52 0.38
N ASP A 204 9.99 5.33 1.22
CA ASP A 204 11.22 4.71 0.77
C ASP A 204 10.91 3.29 0.29
N GLY A 205 11.25 3.00 -0.96
CA GLY A 205 11.05 1.71 -1.55
C GLY A 205 11.84 0.56 -0.89
N HIS A 206 12.79 0.84 -0.01
CA HIS A 206 13.51 -0.15 0.80
C HIS A 206 12.77 -0.57 2.07
N LEU A 207 11.69 0.10 2.45
CA LEU A 207 10.84 -0.33 3.58
C LEU A 207 10.31 -1.75 3.34
N SER A 208 10.24 -2.54 4.39
CA SER A 208 9.59 -3.85 4.31
C SER A 208 8.07 -3.69 4.15
N PHE A 209 7.42 -4.71 3.62
CA PHE A 209 5.97 -4.71 3.50
C PHE A 209 5.29 -4.75 4.88
N GLN A 210 5.95 -5.30 5.89
CA GLN A 210 5.52 -5.15 7.29
C GLN A 210 5.47 -3.67 7.71
N ASP A 211 6.53 -2.90 7.45
CA ASP A 211 6.61 -1.48 7.84
C ASP A 211 5.51 -0.67 7.18
N TYR A 212 5.29 -0.93 5.89
CA TYR A 212 4.21 -0.30 5.12
C TYR A 212 2.82 -0.59 5.72
N ILE A 213 2.51 -1.84 6.09
CA ILE A 213 1.22 -2.19 6.70
C ILE A 213 1.04 -1.53 8.07
N SER A 214 2.08 -1.53 8.91
CA SER A 214 2.07 -0.86 10.22
C SER A 214 1.78 0.64 10.07
N MET A 215 2.39 1.26 9.05
CA MET A 215 2.20 2.67 8.74
C MET A 215 0.81 2.98 8.21
N LYS A 216 0.31 2.18 7.25
CA LYS A 216 -1.04 2.32 6.71
C LYS A 216 -2.09 2.22 7.81
N SER A 217 -1.96 1.25 8.71
CA SER A 217 -2.85 1.11 9.88
C SER A 217 -2.86 2.36 10.75
N THR A 218 -1.72 3.04 10.88
CA THR A 218 -1.61 4.27 11.66
C THR A 218 -2.16 5.48 10.91
N LEU A 219 -1.89 5.58 9.60
CA LEU A 219 -2.39 6.61 8.70
C LEU A 219 -3.92 6.61 8.61
N GLU A 220 -4.56 5.44 8.59
CA GLU A 220 -6.03 5.34 8.61
C GLU A 220 -6.65 6.02 9.84
N LYS A 221 -5.95 6.03 10.99
CA LYS A 221 -6.40 6.71 12.22
C LYS A 221 -6.29 8.24 12.14
N LEU A 222 -5.56 8.77 11.16
CA LEU A 222 -5.36 10.21 10.99
C LEU A 222 -6.40 10.88 10.09
N ASN A 223 -7.15 10.12 9.30
CA ASN A 223 -8.20 10.67 8.45
C ASN A 223 -9.29 11.33 9.31
N THR A 224 -9.55 12.61 9.05
CA THR A 224 -10.59 13.40 9.73
C THR A 224 -11.30 14.29 8.70
N GLU A 225 -12.39 14.95 9.08
CA GLU A 225 -13.08 15.92 8.21
C GLU A 225 -12.14 17.04 7.70
N LYS A 226 -11.10 17.37 8.46
CA LYS A 226 -10.16 18.46 8.17
C LYS A 226 -8.80 18.01 7.64
N LEU A 227 -8.51 16.70 7.66
CA LEU A 227 -7.27 16.12 7.15
C LEU A 227 -7.60 14.87 6.35
N LYS A 228 -7.37 14.94 5.04
CA LYS A 228 -7.61 13.85 4.10
C LYS A 228 -6.29 13.33 3.55
N ILE A 229 -6.01 12.05 3.75
CA ILE A 229 -4.88 11.41 3.07
C ILE A 229 -5.26 11.19 1.60
N THR A 230 -4.35 11.53 0.70
CA THR A 230 -4.57 11.34 -0.74
C THR A 230 -4.55 9.88 -1.12
N SER A 231 -5.29 9.53 -2.16
CA SER A 231 -5.27 8.21 -2.78
C SER A 231 -3.95 7.85 -3.46
N ASN A 232 -3.11 8.83 -3.78
CA ASN A 232 -1.81 8.60 -4.40
C ASN A 232 -0.74 8.31 -3.34
N GLU A 233 0.02 7.24 -3.55
CA GLU A 233 1.15 6.84 -2.74
C GLU A 233 2.40 6.71 -3.62
N PHE A 234 3.45 7.46 -3.27
CA PHE A 234 4.67 7.57 -4.05
C PHE A 234 5.76 6.68 -3.45
N ILE A 235 6.49 5.94 -4.26
CA ILE A 235 7.59 5.05 -3.83
C ILE A 235 8.90 5.54 -4.47
N TYR A 236 9.90 5.86 -3.65
CA TYR A 236 11.19 6.41 -4.11
C TYR A 236 12.41 5.48 -3.92
#